data_AF-A0A1E3VSH5-F1
#
_entry.id   AF-A0A1E3VSH5-F1
#
_cell.length_a   1.000
_cell.length_b   1.000
_cell.length_c   1.000
_cell.angle_alpha   90.00
_cell.angle_beta   90.00
_cell.angle_gamma   90.00
#
_symmetry.space_group_name_H-M   'P 1'
#
loop_
_entity.id
_entity.type
_entity.pdbx_description
1 polymer ?
#
loop_
_entity_poly.entity_id
_entity_poly.type
_entity_poly.pdbx_seq_one_letter_code
_entity_poly.pdbx_strand_id
1 'polypeptide(L)'
;MVISYTGSGEVLDIVRRLGRTEDVKFSPSYRQFAVAGFSENKVVLFDISITSTSSGKKLELLRANEIFSPSFNLPHGLDFIDDRSLIVANRNGMACILRLPDLADGVSYHEIVPSATIADQDLIHSPGSVSVTRSAEDLYEILMCDNFGHTITRHILNADRGFSVEESGLLLHKHLDIPDGICVSSDRKWVGVSNHNRHCVAMYFNDGSLDVSADPRGLLRGVYYPHGVRFTADGKFVLVADAGAPFVRIYKSHDGSWRGIHYPVSSYRVMSDETFLQGRRNPQEGGPKGIDIHESAHVAVTTSELQPLAFFDLPEMLSPTAGRGHCYEQQSELALTCELDLADQAATHMRQAEAGAKQAEARAKQAETRAKQAELRAGKAETRVAVHTKKAEGQMAAMKRSRSWRITAPLRWASSCIIRSSRS
;
A
#
# COMPACT_ATOMS: atom_id res chain seq x y z
N MET A 1 0.97 -6.82 -28.89
CA MET A 1 0.45 -8.19 -28.99
C MET A 1 0.78 -8.89 -27.70
N VAL A 2 -0.17 -9.66 -27.16
CA VAL A 2 0.10 -10.54 -26.02
C VAL A 2 1.08 -11.61 -26.49
N ILE A 3 2.18 -11.78 -25.77
CA ILE A 3 3.16 -12.82 -26.03
C ILE A 3 2.72 -14.06 -25.26
N SER A 4 2.35 -15.11 -25.99
CA SER A 4 2.10 -16.41 -25.37
C SER A 4 3.38 -16.98 -24.78
N TYR A 5 3.25 -17.62 -23.63
CA TYR A 5 4.35 -18.32 -22.98
C TYR A 5 4.05 -19.80 -22.80
N THR A 6 5.10 -20.60 -22.81
CA THR A 6 5.05 -22.04 -22.51
C THR A 6 5.82 -22.35 -21.25
N GLY A 7 5.61 -23.54 -20.69
CA GLY A 7 6.35 -24.06 -19.54
C GLY A 7 5.92 -25.49 -19.28
N SER A 8 6.59 -26.17 -18.36
CA SER A 8 6.12 -27.49 -17.90
C SER A 8 4.74 -27.37 -17.23
N GLY A 9 3.99 -28.47 -17.14
CA GLY A 9 2.68 -28.49 -16.47
C GLY A 9 2.76 -27.95 -15.04
N GLU A 10 3.80 -28.35 -14.30
CA GLU A 10 4.06 -27.92 -12.92
C GLU A 10 4.31 -26.41 -12.80
N VAL A 11 5.10 -25.83 -13.71
CA VAL A 11 5.36 -24.38 -13.74
C VAL A 11 4.08 -23.60 -14.04
N LEU A 12 3.27 -24.07 -15.01
CA LEU A 12 2.00 -23.42 -15.35
C LEU A 12 0.96 -23.56 -14.22
N ASP A 13 0.98 -24.67 -13.47
CA ASP A 13 0.13 -24.85 -12.30
C ASP A 13 0.49 -23.88 -11.17
N ILE A 14 1.78 -23.55 -10.98
CA ILE A 14 2.18 -22.49 -10.05
C ILE A 14 1.59 -21.14 -10.48
N VAL A 15 1.71 -20.77 -11.75
CA VAL A 15 1.15 -19.50 -12.26
C VAL A 15 -0.35 -19.41 -11.97
N ARG A 16 -1.11 -20.50 -12.19
CA ARG A 16 -2.55 -20.54 -11.89
C ARG A 16 -2.87 -20.40 -10.41
N ARG A 17 -1.98 -20.86 -9.53
CA ARG A 17 -2.11 -20.82 -8.06
C ARG A 17 -1.50 -19.57 -7.41
N LEU A 18 -1.00 -18.61 -8.18
CA LEU A 18 -0.45 -17.36 -7.62
C LEU A 18 -1.53 -16.49 -6.95
N GLY A 19 -2.78 -16.60 -7.40
CA GLY A 19 -3.89 -15.80 -6.88
C GLY A 19 -3.67 -14.30 -7.09
N ARG A 20 -4.02 -13.48 -6.08
CA ARG A 20 -3.79 -12.04 -6.11
C ARG A 20 -2.30 -11.74 -6.09
N THR A 21 -1.82 -11.14 -7.17
CA THR A 21 -0.44 -10.70 -7.35
C THR A 21 -0.38 -9.17 -7.35
N GLU A 22 0.67 -8.60 -6.76
CA GLU A 22 0.77 -7.15 -6.54
C GLU A 22 1.91 -6.54 -7.35
N ASP A 23 3.12 -7.12 -7.32
CA ASP A 23 4.29 -6.59 -8.02
C ASP A 23 5.07 -7.69 -8.75
N VAL A 24 5.89 -7.27 -9.71
CA VAL A 24 6.78 -8.12 -10.52
C VAL A 24 8.05 -7.36 -10.85
N LYS A 25 9.21 -8.02 -10.76
CA LYS A 25 10.49 -7.45 -11.20
C LYS A 25 11.37 -8.48 -11.87
N PHE A 26 12.04 -8.08 -12.94
CA PHE A 26 13.15 -8.82 -13.50
C PHE A 26 14.41 -8.64 -12.66
N SER A 27 15.18 -9.71 -12.54
CA SER A 27 16.55 -9.65 -12.04
C SER A 27 17.45 -8.81 -12.94
N PRO A 28 18.57 -8.25 -12.44
CA PRO A 28 19.50 -7.47 -13.24
C PRO A 28 20.05 -8.20 -14.46
N SER A 29 20.28 -9.52 -14.39
CA SER A 29 20.71 -10.32 -15.54
C SER A 29 19.59 -10.71 -16.50
N TYR A 30 18.34 -10.39 -16.18
CA TYR A 30 17.12 -10.76 -16.89
C TYR A 30 16.89 -12.28 -17.08
N ARG A 31 17.65 -13.13 -16.38
CA ARG A 31 17.48 -14.59 -16.47
C ARG A 31 16.29 -15.10 -15.67
N GLN A 32 15.89 -14.33 -14.66
CA GLN A 32 14.74 -14.62 -13.81
C GLN A 32 13.92 -13.36 -13.51
N PHE A 33 12.71 -13.56 -13.02
CA PHE A 33 11.87 -12.51 -12.44
C PHE A 33 11.14 -13.03 -11.20
N ALA A 34 10.82 -12.12 -10.29
CA ALA A 34 10.09 -12.39 -9.06
C ALA A 34 8.67 -11.84 -9.16
N VAL A 35 7.70 -12.55 -8.59
CA VAL A 35 6.30 -12.11 -8.46
C VAL A 35 5.87 -12.14 -6.99
N ALA A 36 5.29 -11.04 -6.50
CA ALA A 36 4.72 -10.96 -5.16
C ALA A 36 3.30 -11.57 -5.15
N GLY A 37 3.16 -12.73 -4.50
CA GLY A 37 1.88 -13.41 -4.27
C GLY A 37 1.25 -12.96 -2.96
N PHE A 38 0.43 -11.92 -3.02
CA PHE A 38 -0.17 -11.27 -1.86
C PHE A 38 -1.09 -12.19 -1.06
N SER A 39 -2.06 -12.83 -1.72
CA SER A 39 -3.03 -13.71 -1.02
C SER A 39 -2.40 -14.99 -0.48
N GLU A 40 -1.36 -15.46 -1.16
CA GLU A 40 -0.67 -16.72 -0.84
C GLU A 40 0.51 -16.50 0.13
N ASN A 41 0.75 -15.26 0.55
CA ASN A 41 1.83 -14.86 1.45
C ASN A 41 3.21 -15.41 1.04
N LYS A 42 3.53 -15.33 -0.25
CA LYS A 42 4.73 -15.92 -0.86
C LYS A 42 5.30 -15.05 -1.97
N VAL A 43 6.53 -15.32 -2.36
CA VAL A 43 7.16 -14.80 -3.58
C VAL A 43 7.46 -15.99 -4.49
N VAL A 44 7.28 -15.83 -5.80
CA VAL A 44 7.69 -16.87 -6.76
C VAL A 44 8.76 -16.33 -7.69
N LEU A 45 9.89 -17.04 -7.79
CA LEU A 45 10.94 -16.79 -8.77
C LEU A 45 10.75 -17.69 -9.98
N PHE A 46 10.69 -17.09 -11.16
CA PHE A 46 10.63 -17.80 -12.42
C PHE A 46 11.90 -17.58 -13.21
N ASP A 47 12.48 -18.66 -13.72
CA ASP A 47 13.47 -18.55 -14.80
C ASP A 47 12.77 -18.42 -16.14
N ILE A 48 13.34 -17.58 -17.00
CA ILE A 48 12.73 -17.22 -18.26
C ILE A 48 13.73 -17.30 -19.40
N SER A 49 13.27 -17.83 -20.54
CA SER A 49 13.94 -17.73 -21.82
C SER A 49 13.05 -16.96 -22.80
N ILE A 50 13.62 -15.94 -23.43
CA ILE A 50 12.95 -15.18 -24.48
C ILE A 50 13.79 -15.27 -25.75
N THR A 51 13.18 -15.79 -26.81
CA THR A 51 13.82 -15.88 -28.12
C THR A 51 13.02 -15.10 -29.15
N SER A 52 13.71 -14.26 -29.92
CA SER A 52 13.10 -13.56 -31.06
C SER A 52 13.20 -14.45 -32.30
N THR A 53 12.08 -14.69 -32.95
CA THR A 53 11.98 -15.43 -34.21
C THR A 53 11.39 -14.53 -35.30
N SER A 54 11.43 -14.97 -36.55
CA SER A 54 10.77 -14.27 -37.66
C SER A 54 9.24 -14.17 -37.50
N SER A 55 8.63 -15.02 -36.67
CA SER A 55 7.19 -15.05 -36.40
C SER A 55 6.79 -14.31 -35.13
N GLY A 56 7.73 -13.68 -34.42
CA GLY A 56 7.50 -12.96 -33.16
C GLY A 56 8.39 -13.44 -32.02
N LYS A 57 8.02 -13.14 -30.78
CA LYS A 57 8.76 -13.58 -29.60
C LYS A 57 8.18 -14.88 -29.06
N LYS A 58 9.04 -15.84 -28.73
CA LYS A 58 8.69 -17.05 -27.98
C LYS A 58 9.23 -16.91 -26.56
N LEU A 59 8.33 -17.04 -25.59
CA LEU A 59 8.64 -17.00 -24.17
C LEU A 59 8.45 -18.38 -23.56
N GLU A 60 9.43 -18.81 -22.77
CA GLU A 60 9.38 -20.06 -22.03
C GLU A 60 9.73 -19.83 -20.56
N LEU A 61 8.84 -20.25 -19.67
CA LEU A 61 9.09 -20.33 -18.23
C LEU A 61 9.77 -21.67 -17.96
N LEU A 62 11.05 -21.61 -17.65
CA LEU A 62 11.89 -22.80 -17.54
C LEU A 62 11.69 -23.49 -16.18
N ARG A 63 11.62 -22.70 -15.11
CA ARG A 63 11.59 -23.15 -13.71
C ARG A 63 10.77 -22.20 -12.86
N ALA A 64 10.27 -22.69 -11.72
CA ALA A 64 9.51 -21.89 -10.78
C ALA A 64 9.85 -22.30 -9.34
N ASN A 65 10.18 -21.32 -8.49
CA ASN A 65 10.59 -21.55 -7.11
C ASN A 65 9.67 -20.76 -6.19
N GLU A 66 8.85 -21.47 -5.40
CA GLU A 66 7.97 -20.85 -4.40
C GLU A 66 8.79 -20.56 -3.14
N ILE A 67 8.94 -19.28 -2.80
CA ILE A 67 9.66 -18.79 -1.63
C ILE A 67 8.64 -18.41 -0.56
N PHE A 68 8.84 -18.95 0.63
CA PHE A 68 8.17 -18.58 1.86
C PHE A 68 9.18 -17.96 2.82
N SER A 69 8.70 -17.08 3.68
CA SER A 69 9.51 -16.54 4.75
C SER A 69 8.63 -16.34 5.99
N PRO A 70 9.13 -16.62 7.20
CA PRO A 70 8.39 -16.30 8.43
C PRO A 70 8.16 -14.79 8.59
N SER A 71 8.88 -13.95 7.85
CA SER A 71 8.71 -12.50 7.85
C SER A 71 7.72 -11.99 6.81
N PHE A 72 7.19 -12.85 5.93
CA PHE A 72 6.17 -12.43 4.97
C PHE A 72 4.86 -12.15 5.67
N ASN A 73 4.32 -10.97 5.39
CA ASN A 73 2.97 -10.58 5.80
C ASN A 73 2.36 -9.68 4.73
N LEU A 74 1.68 -10.33 3.79
CA LEU A 74 1.17 -9.72 2.56
C LEU A 74 2.28 -9.08 1.71
N PRO A 75 3.20 -9.89 1.12
CA PRO A 75 4.18 -9.40 0.17
C PRO A 75 3.51 -8.57 -0.92
N HIS A 76 4.01 -7.36 -1.11
CA HIS A 76 3.35 -6.37 -1.94
C HIS A 76 4.31 -5.88 -3.03
N GLY A 77 5.33 -5.12 -2.64
CA GLY A 77 6.37 -4.63 -3.53
C GLY A 77 7.64 -5.45 -3.41
N LEU A 78 8.40 -5.55 -4.49
CA LEU A 78 9.69 -6.21 -4.46
C LEU A 78 10.66 -5.54 -5.44
N ASP A 79 11.95 -5.71 -5.20
CA ASP A 79 12.99 -5.34 -6.17
C ASP A 79 14.27 -6.12 -5.92
N PHE A 80 15.06 -6.32 -6.97
CA PHE A 80 16.34 -7.00 -6.86
C PHE A 80 17.42 -6.01 -6.44
N ILE A 81 18.20 -6.40 -5.43
CA ILE A 81 19.43 -5.70 -5.07
C ILE A 81 20.57 -6.15 -6.00
N ASP A 82 20.63 -7.46 -6.25
CA ASP A 82 21.51 -8.12 -7.21
C ASP A 82 20.81 -9.41 -7.70
N ASP A 83 21.46 -10.20 -8.57
CA ASP A 83 20.86 -11.46 -9.09
C ASP A 83 20.56 -12.53 -8.01
N ARG A 84 21.07 -12.36 -6.79
CA ARG A 84 20.97 -13.33 -5.68
C ARG A 84 20.30 -12.75 -4.43
N SER A 85 19.83 -11.51 -4.48
CA SER A 85 19.33 -10.80 -3.30
C SER A 85 18.10 -10.00 -3.67
N LEU A 86 17.00 -10.25 -2.95
CA LEU A 86 15.71 -9.64 -3.19
C LEU A 86 15.25 -8.90 -1.94
N ILE A 87 14.84 -7.65 -2.09
CA ILE A 87 14.09 -6.94 -1.05
C ILE A 87 12.59 -7.11 -1.30
N VAL A 88 11.84 -7.39 -0.24
CA VAL A 88 10.38 -7.57 -0.27
C VAL A 88 9.75 -6.64 0.75
N ALA A 89 8.90 -5.74 0.27
CA ALA A 89 8.03 -4.89 1.07
C ALA A 89 6.76 -5.67 1.45
N ASN A 90 6.50 -5.80 2.76
CA ASN A 90 5.36 -6.54 3.30
C ASN A 90 4.30 -5.56 3.81
N ARG A 91 3.14 -5.47 3.18
CA ARG A 91 2.14 -4.42 3.47
C ARG A 91 1.67 -4.41 4.94
N ASN A 92 1.66 -5.56 5.61
CA ASN A 92 1.33 -5.67 7.04
C ASN A 92 2.56 -5.98 7.92
N GLY A 93 3.76 -5.66 7.47
CA GLY A 93 5.00 -5.97 8.16
C GLY A 93 6.12 -4.99 7.83
N MET A 94 7.35 -5.49 7.89
CA MET A 94 8.56 -4.73 7.57
C MET A 94 9.09 -5.14 6.19
N ALA A 95 10.02 -4.36 5.63
CA ALA A 95 10.74 -4.82 4.44
C ALA A 95 11.87 -5.78 4.84
N CYS A 96 11.95 -6.93 4.16
CA CYS A 96 12.96 -7.95 4.44
C CYS A 96 13.84 -8.22 3.21
N ILE A 97 15.09 -8.61 3.45
CA ILE A 97 16.07 -8.92 2.41
C ILE A 97 16.39 -10.40 2.45
N LEU A 98 16.09 -11.08 1.35
CA LEU A 98 16.29 -12.52 1.19
C LEU A 98 17.54 -12.77 0.35
N ARG A 99 18.37 -13.71 0.78
CA ARG A 99 19.36 -14.35 -0.09
C ARG A 99 18.65 -15.47 -0.84
N LEU A 100 18.59 -15.35 -2.15
CA LEU A 100 17.90 -16.29 -3.02
C LEU A 100 18.70 -17.60 -3.11
N PRO A 101 18.03 -18.76 -3.14
CA PRO A 101 18.70 -20.04 -3.27
C PRO A 101 19.32 -20.16 -4.67
N ASP A 102 20.37 -20.98 -4.80
CA ASP A 102 20.75 -21.47 -6.12
C ASP A 102 19.58 -22.31 -6.66
N LEU A 103 19.04 -21.89 -7.80
CA LEU A 103 17.82 -22.49 -8.34
C LEU A 103 18.08 -23.92 -8.81
N ALA A 104 17.42 -24.88 -8.16
CA ALA A 104 17.38 -26.28 -8.57
C ALA A 104 16.53 -26.45 -9.84
N ASP A 105 16.74 -27.55 -10.56
CA ASP A 105 15.94 -27.84 -11.76
C ASP A 105 14.47 -28.14 -11.42
N GLY A 106 13.56 -27.64 -12.26
CA GLY A 106 12.13 -27.86 -12.12
C GLY A 106 11.43 -26.92 -11.13
N VAL A 107 10.50 -27.49 -10.36
CA VAL A 107 9.75 -26.78 -9.31
C VAL A 107 10.34 -27.08 -7.94
N SER A 108 10.58 -26.05 -7.14
CA SER A 108 11.04 -26.24 -5.77
C SER A 108 10.43 -25.24 -4.79
N TYR A 109 10.49 -25.61 -3.50
CA TYR A 109 9.90 -24.87 -2.40
C TYR A 109 11.01 -24.52 -1.40
N HIS A 110 11.09 -23.26 -1.00
CA HIS A 110 12.12 -22.78 -0.09
C HIS A 110 11.50 -21.95 1.02
N GLU A 111 11.78 -22.32 2.27
CA GLU A 111 11.54 -21.44 3.41
C GLU A 111 12.84 -20.70 3.74
N ILE A 112 12.82 -19.37 3.62
CA ILE A 112 14.00 -18.52 3.73
C ILE A 112 13.83 -17.55 4.90
N VAL A 113 14.75 -17.62 5.86
CA VAL A 113 14.89 -16.61 6.90
C VAL A 113 15.59 -15.39 6.30
N PRO A 114 15.08 -14.16 6.51
CA PRO A 114 15.73 -12.98 5.97
C PRO A 114 17.16 -12.81 6.46
N SER A 115 18.03 -12.38 5.55
CA SER A 115 19.40 -12.00 5.87
C SER A 115 19.49 -10.64 6.57
N ALA A 116 18.53 -9.76 6.29
CA ALA A 116 18.40 -8.46 6.93
C ALA A 116 16.93 -7.99 6.88
N THR A 117 16.61 -6.99 7.70
CA THR A 117 15.28 -6.35 7.75
C THR A 117 15.47 -4.85 7.96
N ILE A 118 14.70 -4.05 7.22
CA ILE A 118 14.57 -2.62 7.47
C ILE A 118 13.42 -2.47 8.47
N ALA A 119 13.76 -2.37 9.75
CA ALA A 119 12.83 -2.50 10.87
C ALA A 119 12.49 -1.16 11.57
N ASP A 120 12.65 -0.03 10.87
CA ASP A 120 12.37 1.29 11.42
C ASP A 120 10.85 1.56 11.47
N GLN A 121 10.22 1.12 12.56
CA GLN A 121 8.76 1.19 12.75
C GLN A 121 8.23 2.62 12.86
N ASP A 122 9.10 3.59 13.17
CA ASP A 122 8.72 5.00 13.22
C ASP A 122 8.65 5.62 11.82
N LEU A 123 9.29 4.99 10.82
CA LEU A 123 9.31 5.45 9.44
C LEU A 123 8.43 4.63 8.49
N ILE A 124 8.29 3.33 8.73
CA ILE A 124 7.59 2.39 7.83
C ILE A 124 6.46 1.69 8.58
N HIS A 125 5.22 2.00 8.21
CA HIS A 125 4.04 1.35 8.78
C HIS A 125 3.42 0.30 7.84
N SER A 126 3.36 0.59 6.55
CA SER A 126 2.72 -0.25 5.53
C SER A 126 3.52 -0.20 4.22
N PRO A 127 4.67 -0.90 4.15
CA PRO A 127 5.54 -0.82 3.00
C PRO A 127 4.87 -1.47 1.78
N GLY A 128 4.66 -0.66 0.74
CA GLY A 128 3.89 -1.03 -0.45
C GLY A 128 4.73 -1.33 -1.69
N SER A 129 5.67 -0.46 -2.03
CA SER A 129 6.53 -0.60 -3.21
C SER A 129 7.95 -0.19 -2.87
N VAL A 130 8.92 -0.74 -3.57
CA VAL A 130 10.34 -0.52 -3.33
C VAL A 130 11.07 -0.37 -4.65
N SER A 131 12.05 0.55 -4.68
CA SER A 131 12.98 0.70 -5.79
C SER A 131 14.40 0.72 -5.24
N VAL A 132 15.27 -0.09 -5.86
CA VAL A 132 16.67 -0.22 -5.48
C VAL A 132 17.54 0.44 -6.54
N THR A 133 18.49 1.28 -6.10
CA THR A 133 19.55 1.80 -6.97
C THR A 133 20.92 1.65 -6.32
N ARG A 134 21.93 1.25 -7.08
CA ARG A 134 23.29 1.07 -6.58
C ARG A 134 24.04 2.40 -6.50
N SER A 135 24.20 3.01 -5.33
CA SER A 135 24.84 4.33 -5.18
C SER A 135 26.37 4.29 -5.27
N ALA A 136 26.99 3.23 -4.78
CA ALA A 136 28.43 2.95 -4.88
C ALA A 136 28.67 1.43 -5.02
N GLU A 137 29.92 0.96 -4.96
CA GLU A 137 30.25 -0.46 -5.11
C GLU A 137 29.39 -1.34 -4.18
N ASP A 138 29.37 -1.03 -2.88
CA ASP A 138 28.67 -1.85 -1.88
C ASP A 138 27.51 -1.12 -1.21
N LEU A 139 27.15 0.07 -1.72
CA LEU A 139 26.06 0.88 -1.19
C LEU A 139 24.85 0.87 -2.14
N TYR A 140 23.70 0.61 -1.55
CA TYR A 140 22.42 0.58 -2.23
C TYR A 140 21.47 1.59 -1.59
N GLU A 141 20.89 2.44 -2.42
CA GLU A 141 19.80 3.30 -2.04
C GLU A 141 18.46 2.60 -2.30
N ILE A 142 17.64 2.58 -1.26
CA ILE A 142 16.31 2.00 -1.26
C ILE A 142 15.33 3.13 -1.08
N LEU A 143 14.46 3.33 -2.07
CA LEU A 143 13.30 4.19 -1.93
C LEU A 143 12.08 3.30 -1.72
N MET A 144 11.27 3.60 -0.71
CA MET A 144 10.15 2.77 -0.32
C MET A 144 8.90 3.59 -0.11
N CYS A 145 7.79 3.13 -0.68
CA CYS A 145 6.48 3.69 -0.40
C CYS A 145 5.95 3.13 0.93
N ASP A 146 5.58 4.02 1.86
CA ASP A 146 4.68 3.68 2.96
C ASP A 146 3.26 4.08 2.56
N ASN A 147 2.46 3.09 2.21
CA ASN A 147 1.12 3.29 1.68
C ASN A 147 0.24 4.09 2.64
N PHE A 148 0.14 3.62 3.89
CA PHE A 148 -0.76 4.22 4.89
C PHE A 148 -0.08 5.31 5.73
N GLY A 149 1.24 5.39 5.72
CA GLY A 149 1.97 6.59 6.18
C GLY A 149 1.86 7.77 5.23
N HIS A 150 1.52 7.52 3.95
CA HIS A 150 1.49 8.53 2.87
C HIS A 150 2.85 9.18 2.63
N THR A 151 3.92 8.38 2.71
CA THR A 151 5.29 8.87 2.65
C THR A 151 6.15 8.01 1.74
N ILE A 152 7.27 8.59 1.28
CA ILE A 152 8.40 7.83 0.74
C ILE A 152 9.55 7.93 1.73
N THR A 153 10.12 6.79 2.11
CA THR A 153 11.33 6.71 2.92
C THR A 153 12.53 6.37 2.07
N ARG A 154 13.71 6.80 2.53
CA ARG A 154 15.01 6.52 1.92
C ARG A 154 15.86 5.74 2.92
N HIS A 155 16.50 4.68 2.45
CA HIS A 155 17.43 3.88 3.25
C HIS A 155 18.71 3.61 2.46
N ILE A 156 19.85 3.65 3.14
CA ILE A 156 21.15 3.28 2.57
C ILE A 156 21.61 1.98 3.19
N LEU A 157 21.78 0.96 2.36
CA LEU A 157 22.23 -0.37 2.77
C LEU A 157 23.67 -0.60 2.36
N ASN A 158 24.43 -1.28 3.22
CA ASN A 158 25.80 -1.71 2.95
C ASN A 158 25.88 -3.23 2.76
N ALA A 159 26.16 -3.68 1.53
CA ALA A 159 26.20 -5.10 1.18
C ALA A 159 27.36 -5.86 1.84
N ASP A 160 28.54 -5.24 1.98
CA ASP A 160 29.72 -5.84 2.64
C ASP A 160 29.47 -6.12 4.13
N ARG A 161 28.51 -5.40 4.71
CA ARG A 161 28.09 -5.55 6.11
C ARG A 161 26.79 -6.34 6.24
N GLY A 162 26.48 -7.18 5.26
CA GLY A 162 25.29 -8.03 5.28
C GLY A 162 23.99 -7.25 5.11
N PHE A 163 24.02 -6.19 4.29
CA PHE A 163 22.91 -5.25 4.09
C PHE A 163 22.48 -4.50 5.36
N SER A 164 23.44 -4.14 6.22
CA SER A 164 23.17 -3.26 7.35
C SER A 164 22.68 -1.90 6.86
N VAL A 165 21.68 -1.34 7.55
CA VAL A 165 21.14 -0.01 7.29
C VAL A 165 22.10 1.03 7.88
N GLU A 166 22.74 1.83 7.03
CA GLU A 166 23.69 2.90 7.42
C GLU A 166 22.98 4.25 7.60
N GLU A 167 21.92 4.49 6.83
CA GLU A 167 21.12 5.72 6.89
C GLU A 167 19.64 5.38 6.65
N SER A 168 18.74 6.09 7.34
CA SER A 168 17.29 6.00 7.12
C SER A 168 16.65 7.35 7.39
N GLY A 169 15.65 7.70 6.59
CA GLY A 169 14.91 8.93 6.80
C GLY A 169 13.67 9.05 5.92
N LEU A 170 12.78 9.94 6.35
CA LEU A 170 11.65 10.38 5.53
C LEU A 170 12.17 11.23 4.37
N LEU A 171 11.85 10.83 3.13
CA LEU A 171 12.28 11.55 1.94
C LEU A 171 11.18 12.44 1.37
N LEU A 172 9.95 11.93 1.19
CA LEU A 172 8.83 12.67 0.62
C LEU A 172 7.57 12.44 1.46
N HIS A 173 6.73 13.46 1.58
CA HIS A 173 5.44 13.38 2.28
C HIS A 173 4.39 14.29 1.63
N LYS A 174 4.78 15.53 1.31
CA LYS A 174 3.88 16.50 0.72
C LYS A 174 3.23 15.95 -0.56
N HIS A 175 1.91 16.15 -0.68
CA HIS A 175 1.10 15.76 -1.83
C HIS A 175 0.91 14.26 -2.08
N LEU A 176 1.41 13.37 -1.22
CA LEU A 176 1.20 11.93 -1.33
C LEU A 176 -0.09 11.49 -0.64
N ASP A 177 -0.79 10.52 -1.24
CA ASP A 177 -1.98 9.87 -0.69
C ASP A 177 -2.04 8.44 -1.22
N ILE A 178 -1.54 7.52 -0.39
CA ILE A 178 -1.28 6.12 -0.73
C ILE A 178 -0.30 6.02 -1.93
N PRO A 179 0.99 6.33 -1.73
CA PRO A 179 1.99 6.06 -2.76
C PRO A 179 2.09 4.54 -2.95
N ASP A 180 1.83 4.00 -4.15
CA ASP A 180 1.67 2.54 -4.33
C ASP A 180 2.63 1.90 -5.34
N GLY A 181 3.38 2.75 -6.05
CA GLY A 181 4.45 2.33 -6.93
C GLY A 181 5.55 3.37 -6.92
N ILE A 182 6.80 2.93 -6.98
CA ILE A 182 7.96 3.82 -7.10
C ILE A 182 8.94 3.28 -8.13
N CYS A 183 9.51 4.17 -8.92
CA CYS A 183 10.66 3.85 -9.76
C CYS A 183 11.59 5.04 -9.94
N VAL A 184 12.85 4.73 -10.23
CA VAL A 184 13.90 5.71 -10.53
C VAL A 184 14.28 5.56 -12.00
N SER A 185 14.47 6.67 -12.71
CA SER A 185 14.97 6.67 -14.09
C SER A 185 16.39 6.10 -14.16
N SER A 186 16.80 5.55 -15.31
CA SER A 186 18.13 4.95 -15.49
C SER A 186 19.28 5.94 -15.24
N ASP A 187 19.07 7.22 -15.57
CA ASP A 187 20.01 8.33 -15.30
C ASP A 187 19.88 8.92 -13.88
N ARG A 188 18.96 8.38 -13.07
CA ARG A 188 18.64 8.76 -11.68
C ARG A 188 18.16 10.18 -11.47
N LYS A 189 17.85 10.92 -12.53
CA LYS A 189 17.37 12.30 -12.43
C LYS A 189 15.90 12.40 -12.07
N TRP A 190 15.12 11.34 -12.22
CA TRP A 190 13.70 11.34 -11.97
C TRP A 190 13.28 10.19 -11.06
N VAL A 191 12.44 10.51 -10.07
CA VAL A 191 11.70 9.53 -9.27
C VAL A 191 10.23 9.68 -9.63
N GLY A 192 9.63 8.60 -10.14
CA GLY A 192 8.21 8.50 -10.40
C GLY A 192 7.52 7.78 -9.25
N VAL A 193 6.49 8.40 -8.68
CA VAL A 193 5.70 7.82 -7.57
C VAL A 193 4.23 7.75 -8.00
N SER A 194 3.69 6.55 -8.15
CA SER A 194 2.26 6.34 -8.35
C SER A 194 1.51 6.74 -7.08
N ASN A 195 0.62 7.72 -7.20
CA ASN A 195 -0.10 8.32 -6.10
C ASN A 195 -1.57 7.90 -6.20
N HIS A 196 -1.89 6.77 -5.55
CA HIS A 196 -3.08 5.98 -5.80
C HIS A 196 -4.37 6.78 -5.68
N ASN A 197 -4.56 7.51 -4.56
CA ASN A 197 -5.77 8.29 -4.32
C ASN A 197 -5.74 9.69 -4.95
N ARG A 198 -4.59 10.13 -5.45
CA ARG A 198 -4.50 11.37 -6.25
C ARG A 198 -4.66 11.14 -7.74
N HIS A 199 -4.83 9.89 -8.17
CA HIS A 199 -5.09 9.52 -9.56
C HIS A 199 -4.03 10.09 -10.52
N CYS A 200 -2.75 10.04 -10.09
CA CYS A 200 -1.63 10.54 -10.87
C CYS A 200 -0.32 9.83 -10.51
N VAL A 201 0.69 9.98 -11.36
CA VAL A 201 2.09 9.73 -10.98
C VAL A 201 2.76 11.07 -10.71
N ALA A 202 3.31 11.24 -9.51
CA ALA A 202 4.09 12.40 -9.13
C ALA A 202 5.55 12.22 -9.58
N MET A 203 6.07 13.18 -10.35
CA MET A 203 7.41 13.15 -10.91
C MET A 203 8.31 14.11 -10.14
N TYR A 204 9.28 13.58 -9.41
CA TYR A 204 10.24 14.36 -8.62
C TYR A 204 11.58 14.41 -9.34
N PHE A 205 12.16 15.62 -9.43
CA PHE A 205 13.50 15.79 -9.98
C PHE A 205 14.54 15.55 -8.88
N ASN A 206 15.43 14.60 -9.09
CA ASN A 206 16.40 14.14 -8.12
C ASN A 206 17.77 14.79 -8.39
N ASP A 207 17.93 16.03 -7.92
CA ASP A 207 19.18 16.80 -7.96
C ASP A 207 19.88 16.86 -6.59
N GLY A 208 19.48 15.98 -5.66
CA GLY A 208 19.94 15.98 -4.27
C GLY A 208 19.19 16.95 -3.36
N SER A 209 18.21 17.70 -3.87
CA SER A 209 17.40 18.63 -3.07
C SER A 209 16.07 18.05 -2.57
N LEU A 210 15.80 16.76 -2.76
CA LEU A 210 14.55 16.15 -2.32
C LEU A 210 14.48 16.09 -0.79
N ASP A 211 13.37 16.59 -0.27
CA ASP A 211 13.03 16.57 1.15
C ASP A 211 11.53 16.39 1.35
N VAL A 212 11.11 16.27 2.60
CA VAL A 212 9.73 15.96 3.01
C VAL A 212 8.69 16.96 2.49
N SER A 213 9.13 18.17 2.13
CA SER A 213 8.33 19.30 1.64
C SER A 213 8.43 19.50 0.13
N ALA A 214 9.23 18.68 -0.57
CA ALA A 214 9.46 18.81 -2.00
C ALA A 214 8.15 18.72 -2.80
N ASP A 215 8.02 19.63 -3.76
CA ASP A 215 6.92 19.60 -4.72
C ASP A 215 7.28 18.72 -5.92
N PRO A 216 6.33 17.92 -6.45
CA PRO A 216 6.55 17.24 -7.71
C PRO A 216 6.77 18.27 -8.81
N ARG A 217 7.78 18.02 -9.66
CA ARG A 217 8.08 18.87 -10.81
C ARG A 217 7.21 18.56 -12.02
N GLY A 218 6.55 17.40 -12.02
CA GLY A 218 5.49 17.09 -12.97
C GLY A 218 4.49 16.06 -12.46
N LEU A 219 3.39 15.94 -13.20
CA LEU A 219 2.26 15.07 -12.89
C LEU A 219 1.83 14.32 -14.14
N LEU A 220 1.79 12.99 -14.07
CA LEU A 220 1.20 12.15 -15.10
C LEU A 220 -0.26 11.89 -14.72
N ARG A 221 -1.21 12.43 -15.50
CA ARG A 221 -2.67 12.39 -15.24
C ARG A 221 -3.41 11.48 -16.23
N GLY A 222 -4.73 11.33 -16.10
CA GLY A 222 -5.51 10.44 -16.98
C GLY A 222 -5.33 8.95 -16.66
N VAL A 223 -5.18 8.63 -15.37
CA VAL A 223 -5.09 7.27 -14.83
C VAL A 223 -6.05 7.17 -13.65
N TYR A 224 -6.75 6.05 -13.47
CA TYR A 224 -7.67 5.90 -12.34
C TYR A 224 -6.91 5.55 -11.07
N TYR A 225 -6.35 4.35 -10.95
CA TYR A 225 -5.69 3.94 -9.70
C TYR A 225 -4.28 3.45 -10.02
N PRO A 226 -3.31 4.38 -10.17
CA PRO A 226 -1.97 4.04 -10.60
C PRO A 226 -1.29 3.18 -9.53
N HIS A 227 -0.71 2.06 -9.96
CA HIS A 227 -0.06 1.09 -9.09
C HIS A 227 1.41 0.99 -9.50
N GLY A 228 1.84 -0.10 -10.14
CA GLY A 228 3.18 -0.23 -10.70
C GLY A 228 3.50 0.85 -11.73
N VAL A 229 4.71 1.40 -11.65
CA VAL A 229 5.24 2.43 -12.55
C VAL A 229 6.65 2.06 -12.99
N ARG A 230 6.95 2.23 -14.28
CA ARG A 230 8.26 1.89 -14.83
C ARG A 230 8.70 2.81 -15.97
N PHE A 231 9.91 3.33 -15.87
CA PHE A 231 10.59 3.99 -17.00
C PHE A 231 11.10 2.95 -17.99
N THR A 232 11.09 3.30 -19.28
CA THR A 232 11.95 2.61 -20.26
C THR A 232 13.42 2.96 -20.00
N ALA A 233 14.34 2.07 -20.37
CA ALA A 233 15.79 2.29 -20.19
C ALA A 233 16.31 3.62 -20.78
N ASP A 234 15.71 4.09 -21.89
CA ASP A 234 16.07 5.37 -22.53
C ASP A 234 15.43 6.60 -21.86
N GLY A 235 14.61 6.41 -20.82
CA GLY A 235 13.94 7.46 -20.06
C GLY A 235 12.84 8.21 -20.81
N LYS A 236 12.53 7.83 -22.07
CA LYS A 236 11.57 8.54 -22.92
C LYS A 236 10.12 8.21 -22.61
N PHE A 237 9.86 7.03 -22.05
CA PHE A 237 8.52 6.60 -21.72
C PHE A 237 8.40 6.20 -20.25
N VAL A 238 7.21 6.41 -19.71
CA VAL A 238 6.77 5.87 -18.42
C VAL A 238 5.52 5.05 -18.66
N LEU A 239 5.54 3.82 -18.18
CA LEU A 239 4.43 2.88 -18.22
C LEU A 239 3.81 2.83 -16.82
N VAL A 240 2.49 2.91 -16.74
CA VAL A 240 1.75 2.90 -15.48
C VAL A 240 0.66 1.84 -15.54
N ALA A 241 0.69 0.89 -14.62
CA ALA A 241 -0.39 -0.07 -14.42
C ALA A 241 -1.57 0.65 -13.75
N ASP A 242 -2.73 0.65 -14.41
CA ASP A 242 -3.95 1.32 -13.93
C ASP A 242 -4.87 0.29 -13.27
N ALA A 243 -4.79 0.10 -11.95
CA ALA A 243 -5.60 -0.90 -11.24
C ALA A 243 -7.12 -0.65 -11.37
N GLY A 244 -7.52 0.57 -11.74
CA GLY A 244 -8.91 0.94 -11.99
C GLY A 244 -9.45 0.63 -13.38
N ALA A 245 -8.60 0.16 -14.30
CA ALA A 245 -8.96 -0.03 -15.69
C ALA A 245 -8.19 -1.19 -16.34
N PRO A 246 -8.63 -1.77 -17.47
CA PRO A 246 -7.94 -2.90 -18.11
C PRO A 246 -6.67 -2.47 -18.91
N PHE A 247 -6.00 -1.38 -18.51
CA PHE A 247 -4.99 -0.71 -19.32
C PHE A 247 -3.65 -0.53 -18.58
N VAL A 248 -2.58 -0.51 -19.37
CA VAL A 248 -1.34 0.19 -19.03
C VAL A 248 -1.35 1.54 -19.74
N ARG A 249 -1.13 2.61 -18.99
CA ARG A 249 -1.02 3.98 -19.50
C ARG A 249 0.41 4.25 -19.92
N ILE A 250 0.59 4.82 -21.10
CA ILE A 250 1.91 5.11 -21.66
C ILE A 250 2.06 6.62 -21.77
N TYR A 251 3.03 7.16 -21.06
CA TYR A 251 3.41 8.57 -21.12
C TYR A 251 4.72 8.70 -21.88
N LYS A 252 4.92 9.83 -22.53
CA LYS A 252 6.13 10.11 -23.28
C LYS A 252 6.66 11.48 -22.91
N SER A 253 7.96 11.55 -22.62
CA SER A 253 8.67 12.81 -22.53
C SER A 253 9.08 13.29 -23.92
N HIS A 254 8.94 14.59 -24.18
CA HIS A 254 9.29 15.19 -25.47
C HIS A 254 10.78 15.55 -25.57
N ASP A 255 11.44 15.83 -24.46
CA ASP A 255 12.80 16.37 -24.36
C ASP A 255 13.66 15.68 -23.26
N GLY A 256 13.17 14.57 -22.70
CA GLY A 256 13.77 13.92 -21.53
C GLY A 256 13.41 14.58 -20.20
N SER A 257 12.62 15.66 -20.22
CA SER A 257 12.05 16.30 -19.04
C SER A 257 10.65 15.74 -18.76
N TRP A 258 10.38 15.51 -17.48
CA TRP A 258 9.05 15.16 -16.97
C TRP A 258 8.39 16.33 -16.24
N ARG A 259 8.84 17.56 -16.50
CA ARG A 259 8.24 18.76 -15.91
C ARG A 259 6.85 19.03 -16.47
N GLY A 260 5.97 19.58 -15.62
CA GLY A 260 4.61 19.97 -16.03
C GLY A 260 3.60 18.82 -16.00
N ILE A 261 2.45 19.03 -16.63
CA ILE A 261 1.35 18.06 -16.67
C ILE A 261 1.46 17.25 -17.96
N HIS A 262 1.40 15.93 -17.85
CA HIS A 262 1.42 15.00 -18.96
C HIS A 262 0.18 14.12 -18.94
N TYR A 263 -0.37 13.85 -20.12
CA TYR A 263 -1.43 12.88 -20.34
C TYR A 263 -0.88 11.69 -21.12
N PRO A 264 -1.51 10.50 -21.02
CA PRO A 264 -1.01 9.33 -21.74
C PRO A 264 -1.06 9.59 -23.25
N VAL A 265 0.05 9.31 -23.92
CA VAL A 265 0.12 9.30 -25.40
C VAL A 265 -0.47 8.02 -25.98
N SER A 266 -0.73 7.02 -25.15
CA SER A 266 -1.45 5.80 -25.50
C SER A 266 -1.95 5.08 -24.24
N SER A 267 -3.02 4.30 -24.39
CA SER A 267 -3.51 3.38 -23.38
C SER A 267 -3.57 1.99 -24.01
N TYR A 268 -2.71 1.10 -23.53
CA TYR A 268 -2.57 -0.24 -24.09
C TYR A 268 -3.38 -1.23 -23.25
N ARG A 269 -4.32 -1.92 -23.88
CA ARG A 269 -5.18 -2.89 -23.20
C ARG A 269 -4.41 -4.16 -22.90
N VAL A 270 -4.33 -4.52 -21.62
CA VAL A 270 -3.56 -5.68 -21.14
C VAL A 270 -4.44 -6.85 -20.69
N MET A 271 -5.76 -6.66 -20.59
CA MET A 271 -6.72 -7.71 -20.26
C MET A 271 -8.09 -7.46 -20.91
N SER A 272 -8.90 -8.51 -20.98
CA SER A 272 -10.28 -8.42 -21.49
C SER A 272 -11.19 -7.69 -20.49
N ASP A 273 -12.32 -7.17 -20.98
CA ASP A 273 -13.34 -6.59 -20.09
C ASP A 273 -13.93 -7.63 -19.14
N GLU A 274 -14.08 -8.88 -19.59
CA GLU A 274 -14.56 -9.98 -18.74
C GLU A 274 -13.61 -10.23 -17.56
N THR A 275 -12.30 -10.37 -17.83
CA THR A 275 -11.28 -10.55 -16.79
C THR A 275 -11.24 -9.36 -15.84
N PHE A 276 -11.30 -8.13 -16.36
CA PHE A 276 -11.32 -6.93 -15.54
C PHE A 276 -12.56 -6.87 -14.63
N LEU A 277 -13.76 -7.07 -15.19
CA LEU A 277 -15.02 -7.00 -14.46
C LEU A 277 -15.13 -8.10 -13.39
N GLN A 278 -14.63 -9.30 -13.67
CA GLN A 278 -14.61 -10.39 -12.70
C GLN A 278 -13.69 -10.06 -11.51
N GLY A 279 -12.59 -9.33 -11.74
CA GLY A 279 -11.64 -8.94 -10.69
C GLY A 279 -12.03 -7.65 -9.97
N ARG A 280 -12.92 -6.85 -10.56
CA ARG A 280 -13.32 -5.53 -10.05
C ARG A 280 -14.31 -5.65 -8.88
N ARG A 281 -13.76 -5.81 -7.68
CA ARG A 281 -14.54 -5.80 -6.42
C ARG A 281 -14.93 -4.40 -5.97
N ASN A 282 -14.15 -3.39 -6.36
CA ASN A 282 -14.38 -1.98 -6.10
C ASN A 282 -13.72 -1.16 -7.24
N PRO A 283 -13.91 0.19 -7.31
CA PRO A 283 -13.35 1.00 -8.39
C PRO A 283 -11.82 0.96 -8.53
N GLN A 284 -11.10 0.61 -7.47
CA GLN A 284 -9.64 0.62 -7.32
C GLN A 284 -8.97 -0.70 -7.72
N GLU A 285 -9.77 -1.70 -8.09
CA GLU A 285 -9.31 -3.08 -8.30
C GLU A 285 -9.77 -3.61 -9.66
N GLY A 286 -9.17 -4.73 -10.07
CA GLY A 286 -9.50 -5.48 -11.28
C GLY A 286 -8.51 -5.29 -12.42
N GLY A 287 -7.86 -4.12 -12.52
CA GLY A 287 -6.83 -3.81 -13.50
C GLY A 287 -5.45 -4.41 -13.18
N PRO A 288 -4.43 -4.15 -14.02
CA PRO A 288 -3.05 -4.55 -13.72
C PRO A 288 -2.50 -3.78 -12.52
N LYS A 289 -1.57 -4.41 -11.80
CA LYS A 289 -0.91 -3.85 -10.61
C LYS A 289 0.58 -3.78 -10.76
N GLY A 290 1.25 -4.91 -10.87
CA GLY A 290 2.69 -4.97 -11.08
C GLY A 290 3.03 -4.72 -12.54
N ILE A 291 4.17 -4.08 -12.78
CA ILE A 291 4.73 -3.90 -14.11
C ILE A 291 6.26 -3.83 -14.08
N ASP A 292 6.89 -4.53 -15.02
CA ASP A 292 8.32 -4.36 -15.28
C ASP A 292 8.66 -4.65 -16.74
N ILE A 293 9.89 -4.32 -17.14
CA ILE A 293 10.40 -4.40 -18.50
C ILE A 293 11.67 -5.25 -18.53
N HIS A 294 11.67 -6.29 -19.37
CA HIS A 294 12.88 -6.94 -19.81
C HIS A 294 13.46 -6.15 -20.99
N GLU A 295 14.40 -5.26 -20.70
CA GLU A 295 14.88 -4.26 -21.65
C GLU A 295 15.54 -4.88 -22.90
N SER A 296 16.44 -5.85 -22.72
CA SER A 296 17.16 -6.48 -23.84
C SER A 296 16.26 -7.28 -24.78
N ALA A 297 15.17 -7.85 -24.28
CA ALA A 297 14.20 -8.59 -25.09
C ALA A 297 13.02 -7.72 -25.56
N HIS A 298 12.95 -6.48 -25.09
CA HIS A 298 11.84 -5.56 -25.28
C HIS A 298 10.49 -6.23 -24.98
N VAL A 299 10.35 -6.76 -23.76
CA VAL A 299 9.12 -7.39 -23.26
C VAL A 299 8.67 -6.68 -21.99
N ALA A 300 7.40 -6.30 -21.92
CA ALA A 300 6.78 -5.86 -20.67
C ALA A 300 6.03 -7.03 -20.03
N VAL A 301 6.01 -7.07 -18.70
CA VAL A 301 5.23 -8.03 -17.91
C VAL A 301 4.27 -7.27 -17.01
N THR A 302 3.06 -7.77 -16.83
CA THR A 302 2.11 -7.25 -15.84
C THR A 302 1.53 -8.35 -14.97
N THR A 303 1.08 -7.99 -13.78
CA THR A 303 0.38 -8.87 -12.84
C THR A 303 -0.98 -8.31 -12.46
N SER A 304 -1.94 -9.16 -12.13
CA SER A 304 -3.24 -8.80 -11.54
C SER A 304 -3.89 -9.99 -10.83
N GLU A 305 -5.01 -9.77 -10.14
CA GLU A 305 -5.70 -10.84 -9.42
C GLU A 305 -6.21 -11.98 -10.31
N LEU A 306 -6.79 -11.66 -11.46
CA LEU A 306 -7.36 -12.66 -12.38
C LEU A 306 -6.47 -12.97 -13.59
N GLN A 307 -5.37 -12.25 -13.73
CA GLN A 307 -4.34 -12.51 -14.73
C GLN A 307 -2.97 -12.41 -14.03
N PRO A 308 -2.58 -13.43 -13.24
CA PRO A 308 -1.39 -13.35 -12.39
C PRO A 308 -0.10 -13.06 -13.14
N LEU A 309 -0.05 -13.41 -14.43
CA LEU A 309 1.10 -13.15 -15.28
C LEU A 309 0.70 -13.00 -16.74
N ALA A 310 1.10 -11.89 -17.36
CA ALA A 310 0.99 -11.69 -18.81
C ALA A 310 2.16 -10.89 -19.37
N PHE A 311 2.54 -11.21 -20.61
CA PHE A 311 3.68 -10.62 -21.30
C PHE A 311 3.25 -9.93 -22.59
N PHE A 312 3.92 -8.84 -22.92
CA PHE A 312 3.58 -7.98 -24.04
C PHE A 312 4.82 -7.54 -24.80
N ASP A 313 4.68 -7.43 -26.11
CA ASP A 313 5.69 -6.85 -26.98
C ASP A 313 5.80 -5.33 -26.68
N LEU A 314 6.95 -4.90 -26.14
CA LEU A 314 7.14 -3.51 -25.74
C LEU A 314 7.12 -2.53 -26.93
N PRO A 315 7.81 -2.79 -28.07
CA PRO A 315 7.77 -1.89 -29.22
C PRO A 315 6.35 -1.70 -29.76
N GLU A 316 5.56 -2.76 -29.81
CA GLU A 316 4.15 -2.64 -30.14
C GLU A 316 3.44 -1.82 -29.07
N MET A 317 3.59 -2.12 -27.78
CA MET A 317 2.93 -1.34 -26.73
C MET A 317 3.22 0.17 -26.82
N LEU A 318 4.46 0.55 -27.14
CA LEU A 318 4.88 1.94 -27.30
C LEU A 318 4.48 2.56 -28.66
N SER A 319 4.03 1.75 -29.62
CA SER A 319 3.59 2.25 -30.91
C SER A 319 2.26 2.99 -30.78
N PRO A 320 2.13 4.22 -31.33
CA PRO A 320 0.87 4.95 -31.36
C PRO A 320 -0.27 4.20 -32.07
N THR A 321 0.07 3.25 -32.94
CA THR A 321 -0.87 2.49 -33.77
C THR A 321 -1.26 1.13 -33.17
N ALA A 322 -0.66 0.71 -32.06
CA ALA A 322 -0.85 -0.64 -31.52
C ALA A 322 -2.15 -0.86 -30.75
N GLY A 323 -2.87 0.21 -30.40
CA GLY A 323 -4.28 0.08 -30.09
C GLY A 323 -5.02 -0.22 -31.39
N ARG A 324 -5.34 -1.49 -31.66
CA ARG A 324 -6.29 -1.85 -32.73
C ARG A 324 -7.58 -1.05 -32.52
N GLY A 325 -7.70 0.12 -33.15
CA GLY A 325 -8.90 0.94 -33.20
C GLY A 325 -8.81 2.37 -32.67
N HIS A 326 -7.76 2.79 -31.94
CA HIS A 326 -7.80 4.10 -31.27
C HIS A 326 -6.90 5.17 -31.90
N CYS A 327 -7.51 6.10 -32.64
CA CYS A 327 -6.84 7.31 -33.12
C CYS A 327 -6.50 8.26 -31.95
N TYR A 328 -5.63 9.23 -32.19
CA TYR A 328 -5.22 10.24 -31.19
C TYR A 328 -6.40 10.93 -30.50
N GLU A 329 -7.50 11.17 -31.23
CA GLU A 329 -8.73 11.75 -30.68
C GLU A 329 -9.35 10.86 -29.61
N GLN A 330 -9.37 9.54 -29.80
CA GLN A 330 -9.92 8.59 -28.82
C GLN A 330 -9.04 8.43 -27.58
N GLN A 331 -7.72 8.63 -27.71
CA GLN A 331 -6.82 8.67 -26.55
C GLN A 331 -7.05 9.93 -25.70
N SER A 332 -7.21 11.08 -26.36
CA SER A 332 -7.60 12.33 -25.70
C SER A 332 -8.98 12.20 -25.04
N GLU A 333 -9.92 11.51 -25.69
CA GLU A 333 -11.25 11.23 -25.14
C GLU A 333 -11.19 10.33 -23.91
N LEU A 334 -10.35 9.29 -23.90
CA LEU A 334 -10.14 8.42 -22.73
C LEU A 334 -9.54 9.18 -21.55
N ALA A 335 -8.54 10.02 -21.80
CA ALA A 335 -7.95 10.86 -20.76
C ALA A 335 -8.97 11.87 -20.21
N LEU A 336 -9.75 12.51 -21.09
CA LEU A 336 -10.80 13.45 -20.69
C LEU A 336 -11.93 12.76 -19.93
N THR A 337 -12.37 11.60 -20.39
CA THR A 337 -13.38 10.77 -19.71
C THR A 337 -12.91 10.41 -18.31
N CYS A 338 -11.65 9.99 -18.17
CA CYS A 338 -11.04 9.71 -16.88
C CYS A 338 -11.10 10.95 -15.96
N GLU A 339 -10.70 12.12 -16.45
CA GLU A 339 -10.73 13.36 -15.67
C GLU A 339 -12.16 13.76 -15.24
N LEU A 340 -13.15 13.59 -16.11
CA LEU A 340 -14.56 13.86 -15.80
C LEU A 340 -15.10 12.87 -14.75
N ASP A 341 -14.84 11.57 -14.92
CA ASP A 341 -15.24 10.55 -13.96
C ASP A 341 -14.64 10.80 -12.57
N LEU A 342 -13.37 11.21 -12.51
CA LEU A 342 -12.68 11.54 -11.27
C LEU A 342 -13.23 12.82 -10.63
N ALA A 343 -13.59 13.83 -11.42
CA ALA A 343 -14.26 15.02 -10.93
C ALA A 343 -15.64 14.70 -10.33
N ASP A 344 -16.41 13.82 -10.95
CA ASP A 344 -17.71 13.37 -10.47
C ASP A 344 -17.59 12.54 -9.17
N GLN A 345 -16.57 11.67 -9.09
CA GLN A 345 -16.23 10.94 -7.87
C GLN A 345 -15.85 11.90 -6.73
N ALA A 346 -14.98 12.87 -7.00
CA ALA A 346 -14.57 13.88 -6.01
C ALA A 346 -15.76 14.72 -5.52
N ALA A 347 -16.64 15.16 -6.42
CA ALA A 347 -17.86 15.88 -6.05
C ALA A 347 -18.79 15.02 -5.19
N THR A 348 -18.88 13.71 -5.47
CA THR A 348 -19.68 12.77 -4.68
C THR A 348 -19.10 12.55 -3.28
N HIS A 349 -17.79 12.35 -3.17
CA HIS A 349 -17.11 12.22 -1.87
C HIS A 349 -17.24 13.51 -1.05
N MET A 350 -17.11 14.69 -1.66
CA MET A 350 -17.28 15.97 -0.97
C MET A 350 -18.70 16.10 -0.39
N ARG A 351 -19.74 15.76 -1.17
CA ARG A 351 -21.13 15.74 -0.68
C ARG A 351 -21.33 14.77 0.50
N GLN A 352 -20.73 13.59 0.43
CA GLN A 352 -20.81 12.60 1.51
C GLN A 352 -20.07 13.07 2.77
N ALA A 353 -18.89 13.67 2.62
CA ALA A 353 -18.12 14.22 3.73
C ALA A 353 -18.86 15.36 4.42
N GLU A 354 -19.49 16.27 3.66
CA GLU A 354 -20.33 17.33 4.21
C GLU A 354 -21.54 16.77 4.97
N ALA A 355 -22.21 15.75 4.43
CA ALA A 355 -23.32 15.10 5.11
C ALA A 355 -22.87 14.42 6.42
N GLY A 356 -21.73 13.73 6.39
CA GLY A 356 -21.11 13.12 7.56
C GLY A 356 -20.73 14.14 8.63
N ALA A 357 -20.12 15.26 8.24
CA ALA A 357 -19.77 16.36 9.14
C ALA A 357 -21.00 16.96 9.83
N LYS A 358 -22.07 17.22 9.07
CA LYS A 358 -23.37 17.68 9.63
C LYS A 358 -23.95 16.68 10.62
N GLN A 359 -23.88 15.37 10.31
CA GLN A 359 -24.34 14.33 11.21
C GLN A 359 -23.51 14.26 12.50
N ALA A 360 -22.18 14.36 12.40
CA ALA A 360 -21.27 14.38 13.54
C ALA A 360 -21.54 15.58 14.44
N GLU A 361 -21.74 16.77 13.87
CA GLU A 361 -22.10 17.98 14.59
C GLU A 361 -23.44 17.84 15.33
N ALA A 362 -24.45 17.28 14.68
CA ALA A 362 -25.75 17.02 15.31
C ALA A 362 -25.63 16.03 16.49
N ARG A 363 -24.81 14.97 16.34
CA ARG A 363 -24.53 14.02 17.42
C ARG A 363 -23.78 14.68 18.58
N ALA A 364 -22.80 15.54 18.28
CA ALA A 364 -22.06 16.28 19.31
C ALA A 364 -22.98 17.21 20.12
N LYS A 365 -23.86 17.98 19.44
CA LYS A 365 -24.88 18.82 20.09
C LYS A 365 -25.86 18.01 20.96
N GLN A 366 -26.27 16.84 20.48
CA GLN A 366 -27.13 15.95 21.25
C GLN A 366 -26.40 15.39 22.48
N ALA A 367 -25.13 15.00 22.34
CA ALA A 367 -24.31 14.52 23.44
C ALA A 367 -24.10 15.61 24.51
N GLU A 368 -23.81 16.84 24.11
CA GLU A 368 -23.68 17.99 25.01
C GLU A 368 -24.99 18.25 25.78
N THR A 369 -26.14 18.20 25.08
CA THR A 369 -27.46 18.36 25.72
C THR A 369 -27.71 17.26 26.75
N ARG A 370 -27.36 16.01 26.43
CA ARG A 370 -27.48 14.88 27.36
C ARG A 370 -26.56 15.04 28.57
N ALA A 371 -25.32 15.50 28.37
CA ALA A 371 -24.38 15.77 29.45
C ALA A 371 -24.93 16.83 30.42
N LYS A 372 -25.39 17.98 29.91
CA LYS A 372 -26.03 19.03 30.73
C LYS A 372 -27.25 18.53 31.50
N GLN A 373 -28.08 17.67 30.88
CA GLN A 373 -29.22 17.06 31.57
C GLN A 373 -28.79 16.08 32.68
N ALA A 374 -27.71 15.33 32.46
CA ALA A 374 -27.16 14.42 33.45
C ALA A 374 -26.59 15.19 34.66
N GLU A 375 -25.85 16.27 34.42
CA GLU A 375 -25.35 17.17 35.47
C GLU A 375 -26.49 17.77 36.30
N LEU A 376 -27.55 18.27 35.64
CA LEU A 376 -28.72 18.81 36.35
C LEU A 376 -29.41 17.74 37.22
N ARG A 377 -29.49 16.50 36.74
CA ARG A 377 -30.06 15.38 37.52
C ARG A 377 -29.17 15.01 38.70
N ALA A 378 -27.84 14.99 38.51
CA ALA A 378 -26.88 14.74 39.57
C ALA A 378 -26.99 15.80 40.68
N GLY A 379 -26.98 17.10 40.33
CA GLY A 379 -27.14 18.18 41.32
C GLY A 379 -28.48 18.14 42.07
N LYS A 380 -29.58 17.76 41.39
CA LYS A 380 -30.88 17.52 42.07
C LYS A 380 -30.83 16.31 43.01
N ALA A 381 -30.14 15.24 42.62
CA ALA A 381 -29.98 14.06 43.47
C ALA A 381 -29.15 14.38 44.72
N GLU A 382 -28.04 15.09 44.57
CA GLU A 382 -27.21 15.58 45.69
C GLU A 382 -28.01 16.44 46.66
N THR A 383 -28.80 17.38 46.14
CA THR A 383 -29.67 18.22 46.97
C THR A 383 -30.69 17.39 47.75
N ARG A 384 -31.31 16.39 47.11
CA ARG A 384 -32.25 15.48 47.78
C ARG A 384 -31.56 14.67 48.87
N VAL A 385 -30.38 14.11 48.59
CA VAL A 385 -29.59 13.37 49.58
C VAL A 385 -29.26 14.27 50.76
N ALA A 386 -28.78 15.50 50.54
CA ALA A 386 -28.48 16.46 51.61
C ALA A 386 -29.71 16.76 52.49
N VAL A 387 -30.89 16.98 51.89
CA VAL A 387 -32.15 17.19 52.63
C VAL A 387 -32.54 15.96 53.44
N HIS A 388 -32.44 14.76 52.85
CA HIS A 388 -32.74 13.51 53.55
C HIS A 388 -31.77 13.25 54.72
N THR A 389 -30.47 13.49 54.52
CA THR A 389 -29.45 13.38 55.57
C THR A 389 -29.76 14.33 56.73
N LYS A 390 -30.01 15.61 56.44
CA LYS A 390 -30.36 16.60 57.48
C LYS A 390 -31.64 16.25 58.23
N LYS A 391 -32.65 15.70 57.53
CA LYS A 391 -33.89 15.21 58.15
C LYS A 391 -33.62 14.00 59.05
N ALA A 392 -32.82 13.04 58.59
CA ALA A 392 -32.45 11.85 59.35
C ALA A 392 -31.63 12.21 60.60
N GLU A 393 -30.67 13.13 60.49
CA GLU A 393 -29.93 13.69 61.63
C GLU A 393 -30.87 14.36 62.64
N GLY A 394 -31.83 15.17 62.15
CA GLY A 394 -32.85 15.79 62.99
C GLY A 394 -33.73 14.76 63.73
N GLN A 395 -34.18 13.71 63.04
CA GLN A 395 -34.94 12.61 63.63
C GLN A 395 -34.11 11.83 64.66
N MET A 396 -32.85 11.54 64.36
CA MET A 396 -31.92 10.89 65.28
C MET A 396 -31.67 11.74 66.53
N ALA A 397 -31.48 13.06 66.37
CA ALA A 397 -31.33 13.99 67.49
C ALA A 397 -32.60 14.10 68.33
N ALA A 398 -33.79 14.07 67.71
CA ALA A 398 -35.07 14.03 68.41
C ALA A 398 -35.25 12.71 69.18
N MET A 399 -34.95 11.57 68.56
CA MET A 399 -34.96 10.25 69.20
C MET A 399 -34.02 10.22 70.41
N LYS A 400 -32.77 10.70 70.27
CA LYS A 400 -31.80 10.79 71.37
C LYS A 400 -32.30 11.66 72.55
N ARG A 401 -33.11 12.68 72.27
CA ARG A 401 -33.70 13.57 73.29
C ARG A 401 -34.99 13.01 73.91
N SER A 402 -35.60 11.99 73.31
CA SER A 402 -36.85 11.40 73.80
C SER A 402 -36.70 10.73 75.17
N ARG A 403 -37.81 10.69 75.92
CA ARG A 403 -37.85 10.11 77.28
C ARG A 403 -37.61 8.60 77.25
N SER A 404 -38.19 7.90 76.27
CA SER A 404 -38.00 6.45 76.03
C SER A 404 -36.53 6.10 75.73
N TRP A 405 -35.82 6.91 74.93
CA TRP A 405 -34.38 6.73 74.73
C TRP A 405 -33.60 6.90 76.03
N ARG A 406 -33.89 7.94 76.83
CA ARG A 406 -33.18 8.15 78.11
C ARG A 406 -33.44 7.03 79.13
N ILE A 407 -34.67 6.55 79.23
CA ILE A 407 -35.07 5.48 80.16
C ILE A 407 -34.37 4.16 79.83
N THR A 408 -34.20 3.84 78.54
CA THR A 408 -33.55 2.60 78.08
C THR A 408 -32.00 2.67 78.06
N ALA A 409 -31.39 3.76 78.57
CA ALA A 409 -29.94 3.93 78.58
C ALA A 409 -29.16 2.81 79.33
N PRO A 410 -29.62 2.31 80.49
CA PRO A 410 -28.93 1.22 81.20
C PRO A 410 -28.86 -0.07 80.38
N LEU A 411 -29.95 -0.41 79.66
CA LEU A 411 -30.03 -1.61 78.81
C LEU A 411 -29.10 -1.52 77.58
N ARG A 412 -28.94 -0.32 76.99
CA ARG A 412 -28.00 -0.10 75.89
C ARG A 412 -26.54 -0.17 76.35
N TRP A 413 -26.25 0.26 77.57
CA TRP A 413 -24.91 0.14 78.17
C TRP A 413 -24.54 -1.33 78.38
N ALA A 414 -25.45 -2.14 78.94
CA ALA A 414 -25.25 -3.58 79.09
C ALA A 414 -25.04 -4.30 77.74
N SER A 415 -25.82 -3.98 76.71
CA SER A 415 -25.69 -4.57 75.36
C SER A 415 -24.36 -4.21 74.68
N SER A 416 -23.85 -2.99 74.87
CA SER A 416 -22.58 -2.55 74.27
C SER A 416 -21.35 -3.16 74.97
N CYS A 417 -21.46 -3.50 76.26
CA CYS A 417 -20.46 -4.32 76.96
C CYS A 417 -20.39 -5.76 76.40
N ILE A 418 -21.54 -6.38 76.09
CA ILE A 418 -21.63 -7.75 75.55
C ILE A 418 -21.06 -7.86 74.12
N ILE A 419 -21.26 -6.84 73.27
CA ILE A 419 -20.73 -6.82 71.90
C ILE A 419 -19.21 -6.57 71.88
N ARG A 420 -18.67 -5.83 72.86
CA ARG A 420 -17.22 -5.61 72.98
C ARG A 420 -16.48 -6.86 73.47
N SER A 421 -17.11 -7.74 74.24
CA SER A 421 -16.52 -9.01 74.68
C SER A 421 -16.56 -10.13 73.64
N SER A 422 -17.20 -9.94 72.48
CA SER A 422 -17.28 -10.95 71.40
C SER A 422 -16.44 -10.62 70.15
N ARG A 423 -15.69 -9.51 70.19
CA ARG A 423 -14.71 -9.11 69.14
C ARG A 423 -13.25 -9.18 69.63
N SER A 424 -13.06 -9.74 70.82
CA SER A 424 -11.79 -10.22 71.39
C SER A 424 -11.89 -11.72 71.49
#